data_AF-A0A936WJZ9-F1
#
_entry.id   AF-A0A936WJZ9-F1
#
_cell.length_a   1.000
_cell.length_b   1.000
_cell.length_c   1.000
_cell.angle_alpha   90.00
_cell.angle_beta   90.00
_cell.angle_gamma   90.00
#
_symmetry.space_group_name_H-M   'P 1'
#
loop_
_entity.id
_entity.type
_entity.pdbx_description
1 polymer ?
#
loop_
_entity_poly.entity_id
_entity_poly.type
_entity_poly.pdbx_seq_one_letter_code
_entity_poly.pdbx_strand_id
1 'polypeptide(L)'
;MKRLLILLLAGALPAMAAEIPASIRGTRALGMGDALTAVADDQNIFFYNPAGTVQRTGSLMTVADISATVSKDFIDLATFIGDNEDSLKNFDTLTPGEQADLVNKITAEMVGLKPTFGASLPNVSYLSGPMFGGLHWGAGAFAQVSGVVGFNPVIISPSLYYNVNADAIFPMNLAVKVKHLPFIPGGLGLGANLKYIQRGRVQEDSVDVFAMDNYSGPPAQMGHGVGMDFGAIYSPTPRWNIAATMMDFGGTSISFDALEAKDGFDAKASFTESIRQRVNLGVAWTPGRVGFSSFGIPLHDRLVLAADVRDIVNADSKIIENGGLADTAGTHFHLGAEYRWWFLRFRAGANQGYFTGGLGVDWPMIKLDYAYYADELSLFAGGERHPAHRLSVSFSFGSGNTEGRERIKEATAPKAPPATAAPSATPPAPAEKPAVQ
;
A
#
# COMPACT_ATOMS: atom_id res chain seq x y z
N MET A 1 21.03 3.04 52.66
CA MET A 1 21.91 3.86 51.79
C MET A 1 23.05 2.97 51.31
N LYS A 2 23.33 2.91 49.99
CA LYS A 2 24.03 1.83 49.24
C LYS A 2 23.17 0.61 48.89
N ARG A 3 22.18 0.80 48.02
CA ARG A 3 21.56 -0.21 47.12
C ARG A 3 20.52 0.42 46.17
N LEU A 4 20.76 1.67 45.77
CA LEU A 4 19.91 2.44 44.86
C LEU A 4 20.82 3.25 43.93
N LEU A 5 21.64 2.57 43.12
CA LEU A 5 22.50 3.22 42.12
C LEU A 5 22.92 2.30 40.96
N ILE A 6 22.19 1.21 40.69
CA ILE A 6 22.44 0.29 39.54
C ILE A 6 21.11 0.04 38.79
N LEU A 7 20.33 1.09 38.58
CA LEU A 7 19.10 1.05 37.78
C LEU A 7 18.94 2.29 36.88
N LEU A 8 20.00 3.10 36.74
CA LEU A 8 20.04 4.32 35.94
C LEU A 8 21.11 4.29 34.84
N LEU A 9 21.74 3.13 34.61
CA LEU A 9 22.73 2.91 33.56
C LEU A 9 22.59 1.51 32.93
N ALA A 10 21.35 1.02 32.79
CA ALA A 10 21.08 0.05 31.74
C ALA A 10 20.95 0.86 30.46
N GLY A 11 22.00 0.83 29.65
CA GLY A 11 22.06 1.55 28.39
C GLY A 11 20.77 1.38 27.62
N ALA A 12 20.32 2.48 27.03
CA ALA A 12 19.61 2.41 25.77
C ALA A 12 20.53 1.65 24.80
N LEU A 13 20.47 0.32 24.85
CA LEU A 13 20.65 -0.47 23.65
C LEU A 13 19.67 0.17 22.67
N PRO A 14 20.12 0.70 21.52
CA PRO A 14 19.19 0.94 20.45
C PRO A 14 18.51 -0.41 20.26
N ALA A 15 17.24 -0.51 20.63
CA ALA A 15 16.38 -1.51 20.06
C ALA A 15 16.66 -1.39 18.56
N MET A 16 17.14 -2.46 17.94
CA MET A 16 17.41 -2.53 16.52
C MET A 16 16.10 -2.09 15.85
N ALA A 17 16.00 -0.80 15.54
CA ALA A 17 14.79 -0.21 15.01
C ALA A 17 14.67 -0.82 13.63
N ALA A 18 13.71 -1.73 13.47
CA ALA A 18 13.49 -2.36 12.19
C ALA A 18 13.22 -1.26 11.16
N GLU A 19 13.93 -1.35 10.04
CA GLU A 19 13.89 -0.29 9.05
C GLU A 19 12.48 -0.17 8.46
N ILE A 20 12.06 1.06 8.16
CA ILE A 20 10.72 1.32 7.61
C ILE A 20 10.59 0.52 6.30
N PRO A 21 9.53 -0.28 6.13
CA PRO A 21 9.39 -1.08 4.93
C PRO A 21 9.42 -0.23 3.65
N ALA A 22 10.24 -0.61 2.68
CA ALA A 22 10.26 -0.01 1.35
C ALA A 22 9.01 -0.44 0.58
N SER A 23 7.89 0.26 0.80
CA SER A 23 6.58 -0.11 0.28
C SER A 23 5.79 1.12 -0.16
N ILE A 24 5.41 1.14 -1.43
CA ILE A 24 4.55 2.20 -1.97
C ILE A 24 3.10 1.71 -1.87
N ARG A 25 2.36 2.28 -0.90
CA ARG A 25 0.93 1.99 -0.72
C ARG A 25 0.13 2.66 -1.83
N GLY A 26 -0.54 1.88 -2.67
CA GLY A 26 -1.39 2.42 -3.74
C GLY A 26 -2.65 3.07 -3.20
N THR A 27 -3.13 4.12 -3.86
CA THR A 27 -4.33 4.87 -3.46
C THR A 27 -5.57 3.98 -3.40
N ARG A 28 -5.68 3.01 -4.32
CA ARG A 28 -6.74 1.99 -4.28
C ARG A 28 -6.71 1.16 -2.99
N ALA A 29 -5.53 0.74 -2.54
CA ALA A 29 -5.37 -0.05 -1.32
C ALA A 29 -5.81 0.76 -0.10
N LEU A 30 -5.33 1.99 0.01
CA LEU A 30 -5.67 2.89 1.11
C LEU A 30 -7.17 3.18 1.19
N GLY A 31 -7.85 3.35 0.05
CA GLY A 31 -9.30 3.51 0.02
C GLY A 31 -10.10 2.26 0.43
N MET A 32 -9.46 1.09 0.44
CA MET A 32 -10.01 -0.20 0.88
C MET A 32 -9.50 -0.64 2.26
N GLY A 33 -9.12 0.29 3.13
CA GLY A 33 -8.61 -0.05 4.47
C GLY A 33 -7.28 -0.80 4.46
N ASP A 34 -6.53 -0.72 3.35
CA ASP A 34 -5.30 -1.47 3.10
C ASP A 34 -5.47 -3.00 2.96
N ALA A 35 -6.70 -3.47 2.80
CA ALA A 35 -7.05 -4.89 2.63
C ALA A 35 -6.93 -5.35 1.17
N LEU A 36 -5.69 -5.55 0.70
CA LEU A 36 -5.40 -5.88 -0.70
C LEU A 36 -4.66 -7.21 -0.92
N THR A 37 -4.30 -7.94 0.13
CA THR A 37 -3.50 -9.18 0.06
C THR A 37 -4.15 -10.24 -0.83
N ALA A 38 -5.48 -10.38 -0.79
CA ALA A 38 -6.24 -11.30 -1.65
C ALA A 38 -6.87 -10.65 -2.90
N VAL A 39 -6.70 -9.34 -3.07
CA VAL A 39 -7.33 -8.54 -4.15
C VAL A 39 -6.32 -8.08 -5.20
N ALA A 40 -5.06 -7.85 -4.82
CA ALA A 40 -4.05 -7.23 -5.67
C ALA A 40 -4.00 -7.84 -7.07
N ASP A 41 -4.34 -7.04 -8.08
CA ASP A 41 -4.43 -7.43 -9.49
C ASP A 41 -3.89 -6.34 -10.45
N ASP A 42 -3.25 -5.31 -9.89
CA ASP A 42 -2.61 -4.17 -10.55
C ASP A 42 -1.18 -3.97 -10.02
N GLN A 43 -0.56 -2.80 -10.21
CA GLN A 43 0.83 -2.56 -9.76
C GLN A 43 1.05 -2.80 -8.25
N ASN A 44 0.00 -2.83 -7.42
CA ASN A 44 0.12 -3.13 -6.01
C ASN A 44 0.58 -4.57 -5.74
N ILE A 45 0.58 -5.47 -6.73
CA ILE A 45 1.10 -6.83 -6.56
C ILE A 45 2.54 -6.87 -6.03
N PHE A 46 3.38 -5.88 -6.37
CA PHE A 46 4.80 -5.84 -5.97
C PHE A 46 4.97 -5.51 -4.48
N PHE A 47 3.94 -4.96 -3.84
CA PHE A 47 3.99 -4.49 -2.46
C PHE A 47 2.99 -5.21 -1.53
N TYR A 48 1.99 -5.90 -2.09
CA TYR A 48 0.95 -6.61 -1.32
C TYR A 48 0.98 -8.10 -1.53
N ASN A 49 0.96 -8.58 -2.79
CA ASN A 49 0.97 -10.02 -3.08
C ASN A 49 1.53 -10.33 -4.49
N PRO A 50 2.75 -10.87 -4.59
CA PRO A 50 3.37 -11.32 -5.83
C PRO A 50 2.49 -12.26 -6.69
N ALA A 51 1.72 -13.15 -6.04
CA ALA A 51 0.83 -14.09 -6.72
C ALA A 51 -0.38 -13.41 -7.36
N GLY A 52 -0.69 -12.17 -7.00
CA GLY A 52 -1.82 -11.41 -7.53
C GLY A 52 -1.84 -11.26 -9.06
N THR A 53 -0.68 -11.35 -9.71
CA THR A 53 -0.57 -11.31 -11.18
C THR A 53 -1.39 -12.39 -11.88
N VAL A 54 -1.58 -13.56 -11.25
CA VAL A 54 -2.31 -14.67 -11.87
C VAL A 54 -3.81 -14.38 -12.06
N GLN A 55 -4.32 -13.34 -11.40
CA GLN A 55 -5.69 -12.87 -11.53
C GLN A 55 -5.92 -12.03 -12.79
N ARG A 56 -4.85 -11.72 -13.53
CA ARG A 56 -4.90 -10.95 -14.77
C ARG A 56 -5.18 -11.87 -15.96
N THR A 57 -6.08 -11.45 -16.83
CA THR A 57 -6.39 -12.19 -18.07
C THR A 57 -5.68 -11.62 -19.29
N GLY A 58 -5.05 -10.46 -19.14
CA GLY A 58 -4.14 -9.89 -20.14
C GLY A 58 -3.18 -8.86 -19.55
N SER A 59 -2.34 -8.30 -20.40
CA SER A 59 -1.27 -7.40 -19.97
C SER A 59 -1.79 -6.07 -19.42
N LEU A 60 -1.02 -5.47 -18.51
CA LEU A 60 -1.18 -4.09 -18.04
C LEU A 60 0.20 -3.43 -18.02
N MET A 61 0.34 -2.36 -18.75
CA MET A 61 1.49 -1.47 -18.71
C MET A 61 1.05 -0.17 -18.05
N THR A 62 1.62 0.20 -16.92
CA THR A 62 1.54 1.54 -16.36
C THR A 62 2.75 2.32 -16.82
N VAL A 63 2.55 3.38 -17.60
CA VAL A 63 3.64 4.21 -18.14
C VAL A 63 3.99 5.39 -17.23
N ALA A 64 3.09 5.76 -16.34
CA ALA A 64 3.32 6.75 -15.31
C ALA A 64 2.21 6.64 -14.26
N ASP A 65 2.58 6.48 -12.99
CA ASP A 65 1.70 6.65 -11.85
C ASP A 65 2.34 7.64 -10.88
N ILE A 66 1.68 8.78 -10.73
CA ILE A 66 2.13 9.90 -9.92
C ILE A 66 1.13 10.05 -8.80
N SER A 67 1.62 10.20 -7.58
CA SER A 67 0.78 10.32 -6.41
C SER A 67 1.35 11.33 -5.44
N ALA A 68 0.46 11.94 -4.66
CA ALA A 68 0.82 12.81 -3.55
C ALA A 68 -0.02 12.43 -2.34
N THR A 69 0.62 12.41 -1.18
CA THR A 69 0.02 12.18 0.14
C THR A 69 0.36 13.37 1.02
N VAL A 70 -0.64 13.88 1.73
CA VAL A 70 -0.48 14.90 2.76
C VAL A 70 -1.28 14.49 3.99
N SER A 71 -0.67 14.56 5.18
CA SER A 71 -1.41 14.34 6.42
C SER A 71 -2.29 15.54 6.76
N LYS A 72 -3.29 15.32 7.61
CA LYS A 72 -4.08 16.41 8.19
C LYS A 72 -3.18 17.38 8.93
N ASP A 73 -2.25 16.88 9.74
CA ASP A 73 -1.27 17.68 10.48
C ASP A 73 -0.42 18.55 9.55
N PHE A 74 -0.10 18.07 8.33
CA PHE A 74 0.58 18.87 7.32
C PHE A 74 -0.30 20.00 6.78
N ILE A 75 -1.57 19.74 6.56
CA ILE A 75 -2.54 20.78 6.15
C ILE A 75 -2.73 21.80 7.27
N ASP A 76 -2.83 21.34 8.53
CA ASP A 76 -2.97 22.21 9.70
C ASP A 76 -1.72 23.09 9.90
N LEU A 77 -0.52 22.52 9.73
CA LEU A 77 0.74 23.28 9.69
C LEU A 77 0.75 24.32 8.57
N ALA A 78 0.42 23.92 7.33
CA ALA A 78 0.42 24.83 6.19
C ALA A 78 -0.59 25.98 6.37
N THR A 79 -1.75 25.68 6.95
CA THR A 79 -2.79 26.66 7.27
C THR A 79 -2.28 27.63 8.34
N PHE A 80 -1.65 27.14 9.40
CA PHE A 80 -1.04 27.99 10.41
C PHE A 80 0.03 28.92 9.84
N ILE A 81 0.94 28.40 9.00
CA ILE A 81 1.98 29.23 8.38
C ILE A 81 1.35 30.32 7.50
N GLY A 82 0.33 29.98 6.70
CA GLY A 82 -0.38 30.94 5.86
C GLY A 82 -1.11 32.01 6.68
N ASP A 83 -1.82 31.62 7.73
CA ASP A 83 -2.59 32.55 8.58
C ASP A 83 -1.70 33.47 9.43
N ASN A 84 -0.44 33.13 9.65
CA ASN A 84 0.51 33.89 10.47
C ASN A 84 1.74 34.37 9.66
N GLU A 85 1.67 34.37 8.33
CA GLU A 85 2.83 34.62 7.44
C GLU A 85 3.55 35.94 7.76
N ASP A 86 2.81 37.03 7.92
CA ASP A 86 3.38 38.36 8.19
C ASP A 86 4.08 38.41 9.55
N SER A 87 3.49 37.80 10.59
CA SER A 87 4.08 37.74 11.93
C SER A 87 5.31 36.86 12.00
N LEU A 88 5.33 35.76 11.22
CA LEU A 88 6.49 34.87 11.12
C LEU A 88 7.66 35.53 10.39
N LYS A 89 7.40 36.24 9.28
CA LYS A 89 8.43 36.94 8.51
C LYS A 89 9.03 38.14 9.23
N ASN A 90 8.24 38.81 10.05
CA ASN A 90 8.62 40.06 10.71
C ASN A 90 8.87 39.88 12.21
N PHE A 91 9.17 38.64 12.64
CA PHE A 91 9.29 38.28 14.06
C PHE A 91 10.18 39.24 14.86
N ASP A 92 11.35 39.59 14.32
CA ASP A 92 12.32 40.48 14.98
C ASP A 92 11.85 41.93 15.12
N THR A 93 10.82 42.32 14.37
CA THR A 93 10.26 43.68 14.39
C THR A 93 8.99 43.79 15.23
N LEU A 94 8.45 42.65 15.68
CA LEU A 94 7.28 42.60 16.57
C LEU A 94 7.62 43.13 17.97
N THR A 95 6.62 43.60 18.69
CA THR A 95 6.80 43.95 20.10
C THR A 95 7.10 42.69 20.93
N PRO A 96 7.80 42.79 22.08
CA PRO A 96 8.09 41.63 22.92
C PRO A 96 6.85 40.85 23.37
N GLY A 97 5.70 41.52 23.50
CA GLY A 97 4.42 40.87 23.81
C GLY A 97 3.90 40.03 22.65
N GLU A 98 3.91 40.59 21.43
CA GLU A 98 3.49 39.87 20.21
C GLU A 98 4.42 38.71 19.87
N GLN A 99 5.73 38.85 20.13
CA GLN A 99 6.68 37.75 20.01
C GLN A 99 6.34 36.61 20.98
N ALA A 100 6.07 36.93 22.25
CA ALA A 100 5.68 35.93 23.24
C ALA A 100 4.35 35.25 22.87
N ASP A 101 3.37 36.01 22.37
CA ASP A 101 2.09 35.47 21.92
C ASP A 101 2.25 34.53 20.71
N LEU A 102 3.08 34.90 19.73
CA LEU A 102 3.35 34.04 18.57
C LEU A 102 4.08 32.75 18.98
N VAL A 103 5.07 32.84 19.87
CA VAL A 103 5.79 31.66 20.41
C VAL A 103 4.84 30.75 21.18
N ASN A 104 3.96 31.31 22.00
CA ASN A 104 2.92 30.53 22.70
C ASN A 104 1.98 29.84 21.71
N LYS A 105 1.60 30.53 20.63
CA LYS A 105 0.73 29.99 19.58
C LYS A 105 1.41 28.84 18.83
N ILE A 106 2.68 29.00 18.43
CA ILE A 106 3.49 27.94 17.82
C ILE A 106 3.59 26.74 18.78
N THR A 107 3.85 26.99 20.07
CA THR A 107 3.98 25.91 21.06
C THR A 107 2.67 25.15 21.25
N ALA A 108 1.55 25.87 21.32
CA ALA A 108 0.24 25.27 21.53
C ALA A 108 -0.29 24.53 20.29
N GLU A 109 -0.05 25.06 19.10
CA GLU A 109 -0.67 24.56 17.87
C GLU A 109 0.26 23.66 17.05
N MET A 110 1.58 23.88 17.05
CA MET A 110 2.52 23.22 16.12
C MET A 110 3.35 22.09 16.74
N VAL A 111 3.72 22.17 18.02
CA VAL A 111 4.59 21.16 18.68
C VAL A 111 3.92 19.78 18.77
N GLY A 112 2.59 19.75 18.89
CA GLY A 112 1.83 18.50 18.92
C GLY A 112 1.61 17.86 17.55
N LEU A 113 1.87 18.58 16.46
CA LEU A 113 1.63 18.07 15.12
C LEU A 113 2.75 17.14 14.68
N LYS A 114 2.39 16.10 13.91
CA LYS A 114 3.33 15.25 13.17
C LYS A 114 3.05 15.34 11.66
N PRO A 115 3.32 16.50 11.02
CA PRO A 115 3.16 16.68 9.59
C PRO A 115 3.93 15.63 8.80
N THR A 116 3.24 14.87 7.96
CA THR A 116 3.89 13.97 7.00
C THR A 116 3.45 14.28 5.60
N PHE A 117 4.34 14.06 4.66
CA PHE A 117 4.06 14.16 3.25
C PHE A 117 4.66 12.97 2.50
N GLY A 118 4.15 12.74 1.29
CA GLY A 118 4.77 11.80 0.37
C GLY A 118 4.41 12.14 -1.06
N ALA A 119 5.30 11.86 -1.99
CA ALA A 119 5.04 11.97 -3.41
C ALA A 119 5.71 10.79 -4.12
N SER A 120 4.98 10.13 -5.03
CA SER A 120 5.65 9.24 -5.97
C SER A 120 6.07 10.02 -7.20
N LEU A 121 7.30 9.79 -7.64
CA LEU A 121 7.72 10.14 -8.99
C LEU A 121 7.04 9.17 -9.98
N PRO A 122 7.06 9.43 -11.30
CA PRO A 122 6.33 8.61 -12.26
C PRO A 122 6.73 7.14 -12.15
N ASN A 123 5.89 6.34 -11.50
CA ASN A 123 6.12 4.91 -11.37
C ASN A 123 5.74 4.23 -12.67
N VAL A 124 6.58 3.30 -13.12
CA VAL A 124 6.35 2.52 -14.33
C VAL A 124 6.30 1.04 -13.98
N SER A 125 5.37 0.32 -14.59
CA SER A 125 5.31 -1.13 -14.42
C SER A 125 4.70 -1.83 -15.62
N TYR A 126 5.05 -3.09 -15.76
CA TYR A 126 4.44 -4.00 -16.71
C TYR A 126 4.07 -5.30 -16.01
N LEU A 127 2.84 -5.74 -16.21
CA LEU A 127 2.31 -7.03 -15.78
C LEU A 127 1.84 -7.78 -17.02
N SER A 128 2.28 -9.02 -17.19
CA SER A 128 1.82 -9.87 -18.28
C SER A 128 0.43 -10.48 -18.02
N GLY A 129 -0.23 -10.87 -19.10
CA GLY A 129 -1.32 -11.85 -19.06
C GLY A 129 -0.78 -13.27 -18.93
N PRO A 130 -1.66 -14.28 -18.95
CA PRO A 130 -1.25 -15.67 -18.89
C PRO A 130 -0.40 -16.04 -20.11
N MET A 131 0.81 -16.53 -19.84
CA MET A 131 1.72 -17.10 -20.84
C MET A 131 1.62 -18.63 -20.82
N PHE A 132 2.53 -19.29 -21.55
CA PHE A 132 2.59 -20.75 -21.61
C PHE A 132 2.69 -21.36 -20.19
N GLY A 133 1.96 -22.46 -19.96
CA GLY A 133 1.94 -23.15 -18.67
C GLY A 133 1.26 -22.38 -17.53
N GLY A 134 0.53 -21.28 -17.83
CA GLY A 134 -0.07 -20.43 -16.79
C GLY A 134 0.95 -19.55 -16.08
N LEU A 135 2.12 -19.32 -16.69
CA LEU A 135 3.15 -18.41 -16.20
C LEU A 135 2.72 -16.96 -16.39
N HIS A 136 3.05 -16.11 -15.43
CA HIS A 136 2.94 -14.67 -15.46
C HIS A 136 4.25 -14.08 -14.96
N TRP A 137 4.67 -12.96 -15.53
CA TRP A 137 5.73 -12.12 -15.02
C TRP A 137 5.31 -10.66 -14.97
N GLY A 138 6.04 -9.87 -14.18
CA GLY A 138 5.95 -8.43 -14.20
C GLY A 138 7.25 -7.79 -13.72
N ALA A 139 7.44 -6.53 -14.05
CA ALA A 139 8.55 -5.73 -13.55
C ALA A 139 8.12 -4.28 -13.42
N GLY A 140 8.83 -3.51 -12.62
CA GLY A 140 8.61 -2.07 -12.53
C GLY A 140 9.81 -1.30 -12.04
N ALA A 141 9.68 0.02 -12.10
CA ALA A 141 10.56 0.96 -11.44
C ALA A 141 9.68 1.98 -10.73
N PHE A 142 9.86 2.07 -9.42
CA PHE A 142 9.05 2.92 -8.57
C PHE A 142 9.96 3.86 -7.81
N ALA A 143 9.53 5.11 -7.64
CA ALA A 143 10.25 6.05 -6.84
C ALA A 143 9.31 6.88 -5.98
N GLN A 144 9.68 7.10 -4.73
CA GLN A 144 8.88 7.83 -3.75
C GLN A 144 9.78 8.69 -2.89
N VAL A 145 9.35 9.92 -2.62
CA VAL A 145 9.85 10.73 -1.53
C VAL A 145 8.79 10.79 -0.47
N SER A 146 9.14 10.59 0.79
CA SER A 146 8.23 10.76 1.92
C SER A 146 8.99 11.18 3.15
N GLY A 147 8.35 11.97 4.00
CA GLY A 147 8.98 12.38 5.23
C GLY A 147 8.02 12.94 6.25
N VAL A 148 8.58 13.17 7.42
CA VAL A 148 7.96 13.89 8.53
C VAL A 148 8.77 15.15 8.79
N VAL A 149 8.09 16.24 9.07
CA VAL A 149 8.68 17.51 9.50
C VAL A 149 7.86 17.99 10.68
N GLY A 150 8.48 18.20 11.83
CA GLY A 150 7.78 18.65 13.03
C GLY A 150 8.62 19.58 13.88
N PHE A 151 8.04 20.07 14.96
CA PHE A 151 8.70 20.98 15.90
C PHE A 151 9.00 20.26 17.21
N ASN A 152 10.21 20.46 17.72
CA ASN A 152 10.56 20.02 19.06
C ASN A 152 9.93 20.97 20.10
N PRO A 153 9.60 20.47 21.31
CA PRO A 153 9.11 21.32 22.39
C PRO A 153 10.10 22.43 22.74
N VAL A 154 9.62 23.67 22.80
CA VAL A 154 10.45 24.86 23.04
C VAL A 154 10.93 24.88 24.50
N ILE A 155 12.24 24.82 24.72
CA ILE A 155 12.84 25.11 26.04
C ILE A 155 13.44 26.53 26.04
N ILE A 156 14.03 26.99 24.92
CA ILE A 156 14.68 28.32 24.80
C ILE A 156 14.53 28.89 23.37
N SER A 157 14.80 28.10 22.33
CA SER A 157 14.54 28.43 20.92
C SER A 157 13.73 27.31 20.25
N PRO A 158 12.86 27.63 19.27
CA PRO A 158 12.17 26.62 18.47
C PRO A 158 13.19 25.88 17.59
N SER A 159 13.18 24.56 17.67
CA SER A 159 13.90 23.70 16.72
C SER A 159 12.93 22.79 16.00
N LEU A 160 13.26 22.44 14.77
CA LEU A 160 12.51 21.49 13.97
C LEU A 160 13.28 20.18 13.86
N TYR A 161 12.55 19.08 13.77
CA TYR A 161 13.09 17.79 13.38
C TYR A 161 12.52 17.41 12.03
N TYR A 162 13.31 16.71 11.22
CA TYR A 162 12.81 16.14 9.99
C TYR A 162 13.50 14.82 9.66
N ASN A 163 12.73 13.93 9.06
CA ASN A 163 13.20 12.67 8.51
C ASN A 163 12.56 12.49 7.15
N VAL A 164 13.37 12.57 6.10
CA VAL A 164 12.96 12.48 4.70
C VAL A 164 13.68 11.30 4.06
N ASN A 165 12.91 10.41 3.47
CA ASN A 165 13.39 9.26 2.71
C ASN A 165 13.03 9.43 1.24
N ALA A 166 13.98 9.07 0.37
CA ALA A 166 13.82 9.01 -1.07
C ALA A 166 14.15 7.58 -1.53
N ASP A 167 13.12 6.82 -1.86
CA ASP A 167 13.23 5.41 -2.24
C ASP A 167 13.11 5.24 -3.76
N ALA A 168 13.98 4.42 -4.32
CA ALA A 168 13.85 3.84 -5.65
C ALA A 168 13.80 2.31 -5.53
N ILE A 169 12.74 1.70 -6.06
CA ILE A 169 12.46 0.27 -5.92
C ILE A 169 12.26 -0.34 -7.29
N PHE A 170 13.03 -1.39 -7.60
CA PHE A 170 12.99 -2.10 -8.87
C PHE A 170 12.56 -3.55 -8.63
N PRO A 171 11.24 -3.82 -8.61
CA PRO A 171 10.72 -5.17 -8.41
C PRO A 171 10.64 -5.95 -9.73
N MET A 172 10.88 -7.25 -9.63
CA MET A 172 10.67 -8.25 -10.67
C MET A 172 9.85 -9.40 -10.09
N ASN A 173 8.67 -9.61 -10.64
CA ASN A 173 7.72 -10.61 -10.19
C ASN A 173 7.60 -11.76 -11.18
N LEU A 174 7.53 -12.98 -10.66
CA LEU A 174 7.19 -14.19 -11.40
C LEU A 174 6.06 -14.91 -10.66
N ALA A 175 5.02 -15.32 -11.36
CA ALA A 175 3.90 -16.04 -10.78
C ALA A 175 3.41 -17.16 -11.70
N VAL A 176 2.87 -18.22 -11.13
CA VAL A 176 2.34 -19.36 -11.88
C VAL A 176 0.94 -19.70 -11.39
N LYS A 177 0.04 -19.95 -12.34
CA LYS A 177 -1.34 -20.37 -12.07
C LYS A 177 -1.52 -21.86 -12.33
N VAL A 178 -1.74 -22.61 -11.26
CA VAL A 178 -2.18 -24.01 -11.31
C VAL A 178 -3.70 -24.04 -11.31
N LYS A 179 -4.30 -24.31 -12.48
CA LYS A 179 -5.76 -24.26 -12.66
C LYS A 179 -6.53 -25.39 -11.97
N HIS A 180 -5.88 -26.54 -11.78
CA HIS A 180 -6.49 -27.73 -11.23
C HIS A 180 -5.57 -28.34 -10.18
N LEU A 181 -6.04 -28.41 -8.93
CA LEU A 181 -5.35 -29.08 -7.85
C LEU A 181 -5.88 -30.53 -7.72
N PRO A 182 -5.01 -31.51 -7.42
CA PRO A 182 -5.47 -32.84 -7.05
C PRO A 182 -6.35 -32.77 -5.79
N PHE A 183 -7.52 -33.39 -5.83
CA PHE A 183 -8.43 -33.59 -4.68
C PHE A 183 -9.07 -32.33 -4.07
N ILE A 184 -8.74 -31.12 -4.54
CA ILE A 184 -9.27 -29.86 -4.01
C ILE A 184 -9.82 -29.00 -5.18
N PRO A 185 -11.06 -28.47 -5.10
CA PRO A 185 -11.62 -27.64 -6.16
C PRO A 185 -10.91 -26.29 -6.27
N GLY A 186 -10.90 -25.73 -7.47
CA GLY A 186 -10.35 -24.39 -7.72
C GLY A 186 -8.90 -24.38 -8.19
N GLY A 187 -8.29 -23.20 -8.15
CA GLY A 187 -6.93 -22.96 -8.63
C GLY A 187 -6.02 -22.35 -7.57
N LEU A 188 -4.72 -22.51 -7.77
CA LEU A 188 -3.66 -21.94 -6.92
C LEU A 188 -2.75 -21.06 -7.76
N GLY A 189 -2.60 -19.81 -7.34
CA GLY A 189 -1.54 -18.91 -7.77
C GLY A 189 -0.39 -18.95 -6.78
N LEU A 190 0.83 -19.08 -7.29
CA LEU A 190 2.05 -18.89 -6.51
C LEU A 190 2.85 -17.76 -7.15
N GLY A 191 3.51 -16.93 -6.36
CA GLY A 191 4.30 -15.81 -6.85
C GLY A 191 5.54 -15.56 -6.01
N ALA A 192 6.58 -15.07 -6.66
CA ALA A 192 7.82 -14.63 -6.05
C ALA A 192 8.24 -13.29 -6.66
N ASN A 193 8.63 -12.34 -5.83
CA ASN A 193 9.07 -11.01 -6.22
C ASN A 193 10.48 -10.77 -5.69
N LEU A 194 11.39 -10.40 -6.58
CA LEU A 194 12.73 -9.93 -6.23
C LEU A 194 12.72 -8.40 -6.34
N LYS A 195 13.18 -7.69 -5.31
CA LYS A 195 13.21 -6.22 -5.31
C LYS A 195 14.61 -5.72 -4.97
N TYR A 196 15.13 -4.84 -5.81
CA TYR A 196 16.28 -4.00 -5.47
C TYR A 196 15.77 -2.67 -4.93
N ILE A 197 16.29 -2.24 -3.79
CA ILE A 197 15.90 -1.02 -3.09
C ILE A 197 17.13 -0.13 -3.00
N GLN A 198 16.97 1.12 -3.39
CA GLN A 198 17.92 2.19 -3.11
C GLN A 198 17.20 3.26 -2.30
N ARG A 199 17.76 3.67 -1.17
CA ARG A 199 17.16 4.61 -0.22
C ARG A 199 18.14 5.74 0.08
N GLY A 200 17.74 6.98 -0.19
CA GLY A 200 18.40 8.17 0.31
C GLY A 200 17.70 8.65 1.57
N ARG A 201 18.43 8.80 2.68
CA ARG A 201 17.90 9.31 3.95
C ARG A 201 18.51 10.67 4.29
N VAL A 202 17.66 11.62 4.64
CA VAL A 202 18.05 12.88 5.27
C VAL A 202 17.31 12.97 6.59
N GLN A 203 18.04 12.88 7.70
CA GLN A 203 17.47 12.94 9.04
C GLN A 203 18.29 13.88 9.90
N GLU A 204 17.60 14.82 10.53
CA GLU A 204 18.13 15.69 11.57
C GLU A 204 17.10 15.83 12.70
N ASP A 205 17.56 15.60 13.93
CA ASP A 205 16.68 15.54 15.10
C ASP A 205 16.45 16.92 15.75
N SER A 206 17.32 17.90 15.47
CA SER A 206 17.15 19.28 15.94
C SER A 206 17.93 20.26 15.07
N VAL A 207 17.21 21.02 14.25
CA VAL A 207 17.73 22.17 13.52
C VAL A 207 17.08 23.44 14.09
N ASP A 208 17.89 24.41 14.48
CA ASP A 208 17.40 25.70 14.95
C ASP A 208 16.68 26.42 13.81
N VAL A 209 15.44 26.87 14.05
CA VAL A 209 14.62 27.54 13.04
C VAL A 209 15.32 28.82 12.55
N PHE A 210 16.05 29.53 13.41
CA PHE A 210 16.77 30.74 13.03
C PHE A 210 18.02 30.48 12.17
N ALA A 211 18.50 29.23 12.12
CA ALA A 211 19.59 28.82 11.25
C ALA A 211 19.12 28.41 9.85
N MET A 212 17.81 28.32 9.60
CA MET A 212 17.26 27.88 8.30
C MET A 212 17.56 28.82 7.14
N ASP A 213 17.68 30.13 7.38
CA ASP A 213 17.91 31.13 6.32
C ASP A 213 19.23 30.92 5.56
N ASN A 214 20.21 30.24 6.18
CA ASN A 214 21.49 29.89 5.58
C ASN A 214 21.75 28.37 5.59
N TYR A 215 20.70 27.55 5.71
CA TYR A 215 20.83 26.10 5.83
C TYR A 215 20.99 25.44 4.46
N SER A 216 22.21 25.07 4.09
CA SER A 216 22.43 24.08 3.03
C SER A 216 22.00 22.72 3.58
N GLY A 217 20.95 22.10 3.05
CA GLY A 217 20.50 20.80 3.55
C GLY A 217 21.61 19.73 3.53
N PRO A 218 21.71 18.84 4.53
CA PRO A 218 22.75 17.83 4.61
C PRO A 218 22.66 16.87 3.42
N PRO A 219 23.80 16.33 2.96
CA PRO A 219 23.79 15.33 1.90
C PRO A 219 22.99 14.10 2.34
N ALA A 220 22.19 13.57 1.42
CA ALA A 220 21.40 12.37 1.70
C ALA A 220 22.31 11.14 1.80
N GLN A 221 22.15 10.37 2.88
CA GLN A 221 22.86 9.11 3.07
C GLN A 221 22.23 8.05 2.19
N MET A 222 23.00 7.54 1.23
CA MET A 222 22.54 6.52 0.31
C MET A 222 22.69 5.14 0.94
N GLY A 223 21.69 4.29 0.76
CA GLY A 223 21.75 2.88 1.10
C GLY A 223 21.12 2.02 0.02
N HIS A 224 21.51 0.75 -0.02
CA HIS A 224 21.00 -0.21 -0.99
C HIS A 224 20.73 -1.57 -0.34
N GLY A 225 19.74 -2.29 -0.86
CA GLY A 225 19.35 -3.60 -0.37
C GLY A 225 18.66 -4.45 -1.44
N VAL A 226 18.71 -5.77 -1.27
CA VAL A 226 18.01 -6.73 -2.12
C VAL A 226 17.09 -7.55 -1.24
N GLY A 227 15.80 -7.54 -1.54
CA GLY A 227 14.78 -8.28 -0.82
C GLY A 227 14.04 -9.26 -1.71
N MET A 228 13.40 -10.25 -1.09
CA MET A 228 12.52 -11.20 -1.78
C MET A 228 11.19 -11.31 -1.05
N ASP A 229 10.10 -11.39 -1.82
CA ASP A 229 8.76 -11.61 -1.30
C ASP A 229 8.14 -12.84 -1.96
N PHE A 230 7.29 -13.54 -1.22
CA PHE A 230 6.53 -14.70 -1.70
C PHE A 230 5.04 -14.49 -1.47
N GLY A 231 4.23 -15.00 -2.39
CA GLY A 231 2.78 -14.91 -2.33
C GLY A 231 2.11 -16.19 -2.79
N ALA A 232 0.94 -16.46 -2.23
CA ALA A 232 0.02 -17.49 -2.67
C ALA A 232 -1.40 -16.94 -2.70
N ILE A 233 -2.19 -17.36 -3.69
CA ILE A 233 -3.63 -17.11 -3.79
C ILE A 233 -4.33 -18.41 -4.16
N TYR A 234 -5.15 -18.92 -3.27
CA TYR A 234 -6.04 -20.04 -3.51
C TYR A 234 -7.45 -19.53 -3.84
N SER A 235 -7.98 -19.94 -4.98
CA SER A 235 -9.30 -19.56 -5.46
C SER A 235 -10.20 -20.80 -5.53
N PRO A 236 -10.87 -21.20 -4.43
CA PRO A 236 -11.75 -22.39 -4.40
C PRO A 236 -12.92 -22.27 -5.38
N THR A 237 -13.36 -21.05 -5.63
CA THR A 237 -14.35 -20.69 -6.65
C THR A 237 -13.91 -19.39 -7.31
N PRO A 238 -14.46 -19.02 -8.49
CA PRO A 238 -14.15 -17.73 -9.13
C PRO A 238 -14.53 -16.49 -8.29
N ARG A 239 -15.28 -16.66 -7.19
CA ARG A 239 -15.76 -15.56 -6.33
C ARG A 239 -14.96 -15.39 -5.04
N TRP A 240 -14.10 -16.34 -4.70
CA TRP A 240 -13.37 -16.37 -3.45
C TRP A 240 -11.88 -16.44 -3.74
N ASN A 241 -11.11 -15.60 -3.05
CA ASN A 241 -9.66 -15.69 -2.98
C ASN A 241 -9.25 -15.77 -1.53
N ILE A 242 -8.35 -16.68 -1.21
CA ILE A 242 -7.69 -16.80 0.09
C ILE A 242 -6.21 -16.67 -0.18
N ALA A 243 -5.54 -15.74 0.49
CA ALA A 243 -4.18 -15.38 0.19
C ALA A 243 -3.30 -15.44 1.44
N ALA A 244 -2.04 -15.78 1.20
CA ALA A 244 -0.98 -15.70 2.20
C ALA A 244 0.26 -15.11 1.53
N THR A 245 0.97 -14.25 2.24
CA THR A 245 2.18 -13.60 1.73
C THR A 245 3.25 -13.56 2.79
N MET A 246 4.49 -13.64 2.35
CA MET A 246 5.68 -13.49 3.17
C MET A 246 6.54 -12.43 2.49
N MET A 247 6.49 -11.21 3.02
CA MET A 247 7.25 -10.05 2.53
C MET A 247 8.59 -9.99 3.25
N ASP A 248 9.64 -9.58 2.54
CA ASP A 248 11.00 -9.42 3.07
C ASP A 248 11.51 -10.72 3.71
N PHE A 249 11.46 -11.82 2.94
CA PHE A 249 11.87 -13.15 3.39
C PHE A 249 13.30 -13.15 3.95
N GLY A 250 13.44 -13.61 5.21
CA GLY A 250 14.73 -13.59 5.91
C GLY A 250 15.20 -12.21 6.38
N GLY A 251 14.40 -11.16 6.15
CA GLY A 251 14.76 -9.77 6.35
C GLY A 251 15.54 -9.20 5.16
N THR A 252 15.29 -7.93 4.83
CA THR A 252 16.01 -7.22 3.76
C THR A 252 17.02 -6.27 4.39
N SER A 253 18.31 -6.61 4.33
CA SER A 253 19.38 -5.72 4.80
C SER A 253 19.60 -4.56 3.83
N ILE A 254 19.65 -3.34 4.36
CA ILE A 254 20.00 -2.13 3.64
C ILE A 254 21.31 -1.60 4.22
N SER A 255 22.36 -1.60 3.40
CA SER A 255 23.66 -1.06 3.77
C SER A 255 23.74 0.40 3.34
N PHE A 256 23.93 1.29 4.32
CA PHE A 256 24.08 2.73 4.13
C PHE A 256 25.56 3.10 4.09
N ASP A 257 25.93 3.85 3.06
CA ASP A 257 27.30 4.31 2.85
C ASP A 257 27.67 5.39 3.88
N ALA A 258 28.97 5.50 4.18
CA ALA A 258 29.45 6.60 5.01
C ALA A 258 29.30 7.94 4.26
N LEU A 259 28.92 8.99 4.99
CA LEU A 259 28.95 10.35 4.48
C LEU A 259 30.19 11.06 5.02
N GLU A 260 31.00 11.58 4.11
CA GLU A 260 32.11 12.47 4.47
C GLU A 260 31.58 13.82 4.96
N ALA A 261 32.34 14.46 5.85
CA ALA A 261 32.02 15.80 6.32
C ALA A 261 32.09 16.78 5.13
N LYS A 262 30.97 17.45 4.85
CA LYS A 262 30.85 18.41 3.75
C LYS A 262 29.91 19.53 4.14
N ASP A 263 30.21 20.75 3.71
CA ASP A 263 29.34 21.93 3.89
C ASP A 263 28.96 22.21 5.36
N GLY A 264 29.84 21.89 6.31
CA GLY A 264 29.63 22.13 7.74
C GLY A 264 28.88 21.01 8.49
N PHE A 265 28.56 19.89 7.83
CA PHE A 265 27.94 18.72 8.45
C PHE A 265 28.97 17.68 8.89
N ASP A 266 28.72 17.07 10.05
CA ASP A 266 29.54 16.00 10.58
C ASP A 266 29.50 14.75 9.69
N ALA A 267 30.61 14.01 9.68
CA ALA A 267 30.68 12.73 8.99
C ALA A 267 29.71 11.72 9.64
N LYS A 268 28.91 11.02 8.83
CA LYS A 268 28.04 9.93 9.30
C LYS A 268 28.69 8.59 8.93
N ALA A 269 28.86 7.72 9.93
CA ALA A 269 29.42 6.39 9.71
C ALA A 269 28.49 5.52 8.85
N SER A 270 29.05 4.58 8.10
CA SER A 270 28.27 3.54 7.43
C SER A 270 27.57 2.66 8.47
N PHE A 271 26.33 2.29 8.22
CA PHE A 271 25.59 1.34 9.06
C PHE A 271 24.74 0.41 8.20
N THR A 272 24.19 -0.63 8.80
CA THR A 272 23.26 -1.54 8.11
C THR A 272 22.05 -1.71 8.99
N GLU A 273 20.88 -1.45 8.42
CA GLU A 273 19.58 -1.73 9.04
C GLU A 273 18.90 -2.85 8.25
N SER A 274 17.90 -3.49 8.86
CA SER A 274 17.13 -4.54 8.20
C SER A 274 15.64 -4.23 8.21
N ILE A 275 15.01 -4.34 7.06
CA ILE A 275 13.55 -4.41 6.96
C ILE A 275 13.16 -5.80 7.42
N ARG A 276 12.31 -5.88 8.44
CA ARG A 276 11.86 -7.16 9.00
C ARG A 276 10.89 -7.88 8.08
N GLN A 277 10.92 -9.21 8.18
CA GLN A 277 9.95 -10.08 7.50
C GLN A 277 8.53 -9.83 8.02
N ARG A 278 7.54 -9.84 7.11
CA ARG A 278 6.12 -9.72 7.47
C ARG A 278 5.32 -10.84 6.81
N VAL A 279 4.48 -11.51 7.60
CA VAL A 279 3.54 -12.53 7.10
C VAL A 279 2.13 -11.99 7.17
N ASN A 280 1.43 -12.00 6.04
CA ASN A 280 0.06 -11.50 5.94
C ASN A 280 -0.87 -12.60 5.43
N LEU A 281 -2.12 -12.56 5.89
CA LEU A 281 -3.21 -13.37 5.38
C LEU A 281 -4.31 -12.45 4.87
N GLY A 282 -4.99 -12.87 3.81
CA GLY A 282 -6.09 -12.12 3.23
C GLY A 282 -7.19 -13.02 2.71
N VAL A 283 -8.41 -12.51 2.71
CA VAL A 283 -9.55 -13.12 2.03
C VAL A 283 -10.27 -12.06 1.22
N ALA A 284 -10.70 -12.42 0.01
CA ALA A 284 -11.53 -11.59 -0.82
C ALA A 284 -12.74 -12.36 -1.34
N TRP A 285 -13.88 -11.69 -1.37
CA TRP A 285 -15.15 -12.25 -1.83
C TRP A 285 -15.84 -11.30 -2.80
N THR A 286 -16.26 -11.81 -3.94
CA THR A 286 -17.05 -11.09 -4.95
C THR A 286 -18.47 -11.64 -4.98
N PRO A 287 -19.41 -11.11 -4.17
CA PRO A 287 -20.79 -11.57 -4.17
C PRO A 287 -21.51 -11.27 -5.48
N GLY A 288 -22.23 -12.27 -6.02
CA GLY A 288 -23.12 -12.07 -7.16
C GLY A 288 -24.45 -11.38 -6.81
N ARG A 289 -24.91 -11.53 -5.55
CA ARG A 289 -26.16 -10.97 -5.00
C ARG A 289 -25.95 -10.65 -3.52
N VAL A 290 -26.68 -9.67 -2.99
CA VAL A 290 -26.77 -9.39 -1.55
C VAL A 290 -28.23 -9.42 -1.10
N GLY A 291 -28.51 -10.12 0.00
CA GLY A 291 -29.86 -10.33 0.57
C GLY A 291 -30.25 -11.82 0.69
N PHE A 292 -31.41 -12.10 1.30
CA PHE A 292 -31.90 -13.46 1.50
C PHE A 292 -32.67 -13.98 0.28
N SER A 293 -32.19 -15.09 -0.30
CA SER A 293 -32.91 -15.87 -1.32
C SER A 293 -33.46 -15.01 -2.50
N SER A 294 -34.74 -15.18 -2.86
CA SER A 294 -35.38 -14.51 -4.00
C SER A 294 -35.53 -12.98 -3.90
N PHE A 295 -35.31 -12.38 -2.72
CA PHE A 295 -35.38 -10.92 -2.51
C PHE A 295 -34.02 -10.20 -2.61
N GLY A 296 -32.94 -10.93 -2.93
CA GLY A 296 -31.60 -10.35 -3.02
C GLY A 296 -31.39 -9.45 -4.25
N ILE A 297 -30.81 -8.27 -4.03
CA ILE A 297 -30.42 -7.31 -5.06
C ILE A 297 -29.23 -7.89 -5.85
N PRO A 298 -29.33 -8.06 -7.18
CA PRO A 298 -28.22 -8.53 -7.99
C PRO A 298 -27.11 -7.47 -8.02
N LEU A 299 -25.90 -7.88 -7.67
CA LEU A 299 -24.74 -7.00 -7.65
C LEU A 299 -23.94 -7.06 -8.96
N HIS A 300 -24.28 -7.97 -9.87
CA HIS A 300 -23.61 -8.15 -11.17
C HIS A 300 -22.08 -8.22 -11.04
N ASP A 301 -21.59 -8.87 -9.96
CA ASP A 301 -20.17 -8.99 -9.61
C ASP A 301 -19.41 -7.64 -9.49
N ARG A 302 -20.12 -6.56 -9.16
CA ARG A 302 -19.57 -5.20 -9.02
C ARG A 302 -18.99 -4.89 -7.65
N LEU A 303 -19.30 -5.70 -6.64
CA LEU A 303 -18.82 -5.53 -5.28
C LEU A 303 -17.72 -6.54 -4.98
N VAL A 304 -16.60 -6.06 -4.45
CA VAL A 304 -15.55 -6.88 -3.85
C VAL A 304 -15.48 -6.52 -2.39
N LEU A 305 -15.48 -7.52 -1.52
CA LEU A 305 -15.22 -7.40 -0.08
C LEU A 305 -13.89 -8.06 0.22
N ALA A 306 -13.09 -7.46 1.08
CA ALA A 306 -11.76 -7.94 1.45
C ALA A 306 -11.53 -7.78 2.95
N ALA A 307 -10.75 -8.70 3.52
CA ALA A 307 -10.30 -8.64 4.88
C ALA A 307 -8.88 -9.22 4.95
N ASP A 308 -7.97 -8.47 5.56
CA ASP A 308 -6.59 -8.89 5.76
C ASP A 308 -6.21 -8.83 7.24
N VAL A 309 -5.33 -9.77 7.62
CA VAL A 309 -4.59 -9.73 8.88
C VAL A 309 -3.12 -9.64 8.52
N ARG A 310 -2.50 -8.51 8.82
CA ARG A 310 -1.13 -8.22 8.40
C ARG A 310 -0.16 -8.41 9.55
N ASP A 311 1.07 -8.77 9.17
CA ASP A 311 2.20 -8.82 10.10
C ASP A 311 1.97 -9.72 11.33
N ILE A 312 1.47 -10.93 11.07
CA ILE A 312 1.01 -11.89 12.09
C ILE A 312 2.17 -12.42 12.96
N VAL A 313 3.39 -12.36 12.43
CA VAL A 313 4.61 -12.86 13.07
C VAL A 313 5.39 -11.74 13.80
N ASN A 314 4.78 -10.58 14.00
CA ASN A 314 5.42 -9.49 14.71
C ASN A 314 5.63 -9.84 16.19
N ALA A 315 6.85 -9.58 16.70
CA ALA A 315 7.19 -9.79 18.10
C ALA A 315 6.71 -8.62 18.99
N ASP A 316 6.65 -7.40 18.44
CA ASP A 316 6.38 -6.17 19.17
C ASP A 316 4.88 -5.87 19.29
N SER A 317 4.09 -6.35 18.33
CA SER A 317 2.62 -6.28 18.36
C SER A 317 2.06 -7.67 18.08
N LYS A 318 1.30 -8.20 19.05
CA LYS A 318 0.78 -9.56 19.03
C LYS A 318 -0.69 -9.54 18.68
N ILE A 319 -1.17 -10.60 18.02
CA ILE A 319 -2.61 -10.78 17.79
C ILE A 319 -3.26 -11.55 18.94
N ILE A 320 -2.54 -12.52 19.51
CA ILE A 320 -3.02 -13.37 20.60
C ILE A 320 -2.03 -13.27 21.75
N GLU A 321 -2.56 -12.97 22.94
CA GLU A 321 -1.80 -12.96 24.18
C GLU A 321 -2.63 -13.60 25.29
N ASN A 322 -2.01 -14.45 26.11
CA ASN A 322 -2.66 -15.13 27.24
C ASN A 322 -3.99 -15.85 26.92
N GLY A 323 -4.15 -16.38 25.70
CA GLY A 323 -5.35 -17.12 25.29
C GLY A 323 -6.53 -16.24 24.83
N GLY A 324 -6.35 -14.93 24.71
CA GLY A 324 -7.32 -13.98 24.15
C GLY A 324 -6.71 -13.12 23.05
N LEU A 325 -7.53 -12.24 22.45
CA LEU A 325 -7.02 -11.20 21.55
C LEU A 325 -6.19 -10.21 22.38
N ALA A 326 -4.96 -9.91 21.92
CA ALA A 326 -4.12 -8.92 22.58
C ALA A 326 -4.62 -7.49 22.30
N ASP A 327 -4.24 -6.54 23.15
CA ASP A 327 -4.63 -5.12 22.99
C ASP A 327 -4.09 -4.50 21.69
N THR A 328 -3.02 -5.07 21.14
CA THR A 328 -2.42 -4.65 19.88
C THR A 328 -3.07 -5.30 18.65
N ALA A 329 -3.96 -6.28 18.82
CA ALA A 329 -4.53 -7.04 17.70
C ALA A 329 -5.26 -6.14 16.67
N GLY A 330 -5.89 -5.05 17.12
CA GLY A 330 -6.59 -4.10 16.27
C GLY A 330 -5.71 -3.47 15.18
N THR A 331 -4.41 -3.31 15.41
CA THR A 331 -3.47 -2.68 14.46
C THR A 331 -3.08 -3.59 13.29
N HIS A 332 -3.48 -4.87 13.35
CA HIS A 332 -3.21 -5.87 12.31
C HIS A 332 -4.41 -6.11 11.38
N PHE A 333 -5.60 -5.65 11.75
CA PHE A 333 -6.82 -5.91 10.99
C PHE A 333 -7.12 -4.81 9.97
N HIS A 334 -7.43 -5.25 8.75
CA HIS A 334 -7.75 -4.40 7.61
C HIS A 334 -9.00 -4.94 6.93
N LEU A 335 -9.97 -4.07 6.67
CA LEU A 335 -11.22 -4.43 6.00
C LEU A 335 -11.46 -3.48 4.84
N GLY A 336 -11.93 -4.00 3.72
CA GLY A 336 -12.12 -3.23 2.50
C GLY A 336 -13.33 -3.65 1.69
N ALA A 337 -13.92 -2.69 1.01
CA ALA A 337 -14.95 -2.90 0.01
C ALA A 337 -14.68 -2.02 -1.21
N GLU A 338 -14.86 -2.56 -2.41
CA GLU A 338 -14.81 -1.83 -3.68
C GLU A 338 -16.10 -2.09 -4.47
N TYR A 339 -16.86 -1.04 -4.74
CA TYR A 339 -18.04 -1.08 -5.61
C TYR A 339 -17.77 -0.39 -6.93
N ARG A 340 -18.13 -1.08 -8.02
CA ARG A 340 -17.80 -0.68 -9.38
C ARG A 340 -19.05 -0.22 -10.12
N TRP A 341 -19.13 1.08 -10.38
CA TRP A 341 -20.27 1.66 -11.08
C TRP A 341 -19.82 2.43 -12.32
N TRP A 342 -20.02 1.84 -13.50
CA TRP A 342 -19.61 2.45 -14.77
C TRP A 342 -18.10 2.78 -14.76
N PHE A 343 -17.74 4.06 -14.97
CA PHE A 343 -16.37 4.58 -14.87
C PHE A 343 -15.96 4.94 -13.44
N LEU A 344 -16.88 4.91 -12.46
CA LEU A 344 -16.59 5.20 -11.06
C LEU A 344 -16.25 3.94 -10.25
N ARG A 345 -15.43 4.14 -9.21
CA ARG A 345 -15.04 3.15 -8.21
C ARG A 345 -15.24 3.76 -6.84
N PHE A 346 -16.14 3.21 -6.05
CA PHE A 346 -16.36 3.62 -4.67
C PHE A 346 -15.66 2.63 -3.77
N ARG A 347 -14.87 3.13 -2.83
CA ARG A 347 -14.12 2.31 -1.89
C ARG A 347 -14.38 2.80 -0.47
N ALA A 348 -14.51 1.86 0.43
CA ALA A 348 -14.65 2.12 1.85
C ALA A 348 -14.01 0.97 2.61
N GLY A 349 -13.54 1.24 3.83
CA GLY A 349 -12.89 0.21 4.62
C GLY A 349 -12.55 0.68 6.02
N ALA A 350 -11.87 -0.19 6.75
CA ALA A 350 -11.26 0.13 8.03
C ALA A 350 -9.79 -0.32 8.00
N ASN A 351 -8.87 0.59 8.31
CA ASN A 351 -7.43 0.35 8.45
C ASN A 351 -7.08 0.47 9.92
N GLN A 352 -6.66 -0.62 10.56
CA GLN A 352 -6.22 -0.61 11.97
C GLN A 352 -7.28 -0.08 12.95
N GLY A 353 -8.57 -0.30 12.63
CA GLY A 353 -9.71 0.22 13.39
C GLY A 353 -10.21 1.61 12.95
N TYR A 354 -9.47 2.34 12.10
CA TYR A 354 -9.90 3.64 11.58
C TYR A 354 -10.62 3.54 10.24
N PHE A 355 -11.64 4.37 10.05
CA PHE A 355 -12.35 4.46 8.77
C PHE A 355 -11.44 4.95 7.64
N THR A 356 -11.63 4.35 6.46
CA THR A 356 -11.01 4.77 5.20
C THR A 356 -12.07 4.88 4.11
N GLY A 357 -11.84 5.78 3.16
CA GLY A 357 -12.73 5.99 2.02
C GLY A 357 -11.94 6.34 0.78
N GLY A 358 -12.46 5.97 -0.38
CA GLY A 358 -11.81 6.29 -1.64
C GLY A 358 -12.77 6.40 -2.82
N LEU A 359 -12.36 7.19 -3.81
CA LEU A 359 -13.07 7.38 -5.05
C LEU A 359 -12.09 7.22 -6.21
N GLY A 360 -12.46 6.42 -7.21
CA GLY A 360 -11.70 6.23 -8.43
C GLY A 360 -12.53 6.58 -9.65
N VAL A 361 -11.88 7.17 -10.65
CA VAL A 361 -12.43 7.47 -11.97
C VAL A 361 -11.56 6.76 -13.00
N ASP A 362 -12.12 5.73 -13.62
CA ASP A 362 -11.50 4.89 -14.65
C ASP A 362 -11.94 5.38 -16.05
N TRP A 363 -11.09 6.14 -16.73
CA TRP A 363 -11.22 6.41 -18.17
C TRP A 363 -10.34 5.45 -18.99
N PRO A 364 -10.56 5.34 -20.31
CA PRO A 364 -9.57 4.69 -21.17
C PRO A 364 -8.20 5.33 -20.95
N MET A 365 -7.21 4.51 -20.61
CA MET A 365 -5.81 4.90 -20.39
C MET A 365 -5.50 5.75 -19.15
N ILE A 366 -6.46 6.48 -18.59
CA ILE A 366 -6.25 7.38 -17.45
C ILE A 366 -7.08 6.92 -16.26
N LYS A 367 -6.46 6.85 -15.08
CA LYS A 367 -7.13 6.64 -13.81
C LYS A 367 -6.81 7.78 -12.86
N LEU A 368 -7.84 8.32 -12.24
CA LEU A 368 -7.71 9.26 -11.13
C LEU A 368 -8.25 8.57 -9.89
N ASP A 369 -7.43 8.41 -8.86
CA ASP A 369 -7.83 7.82 -7.59
C ASP A 369 -7.57 8.81 -6.45
N TYR A 370 -8.51 8.87 -5.52
CA TYR A 370 -8.40 9.60 -4.26
C TYR A 370 -8.68 8.64 -3.10
N ALA A 371 -7.94 8.78 -2.01
CA ALA A 371 -8.17 8.06 -0.77
C ALA A 371 -8.00 8.98 0.43
N TYR A 372 -8.88 8.80 1.40
CA TYR A 372 -8.75 9.25 2.78
C TYR A 372 -8.51 8.02 3.65
N TYR A 373 -7.48 8.06 4.48
CA TYR A 373 -7.16 6.99 5.40
C TYR A 373 -6.57 7.56 6.69
N ALA A 374 -6.47 6.72 7.72
CA ALA A 374 -5.71 7.04 8.91
C ALA A 374 -4.87 5.83 9.31
N ASP A 375 -3.65 6.09 9.74
CA ASP A 375 -2.75 5.10 10.32
C ASP A 375 -2.71 5.26 11.84
N GLU A 376 -2.41 4.18 12.54
CA GLU A 376 -2.11 4.17 13.96
C GLU A 376 -0.60 4.33 14.16
N LEU A 377 -0.16 5.39 14.83
CA LEU A 377 1.26 5.62 15.16
C LEU A 377 1.66 5.01 16.50
N SER A 378 0.68 4.64 17.34
CA SER A 378 0.90 3.93 18.60
C SER A 378 1.09 2.43 18.38
N LEU A 379 1.59 1.74 19.40
CA LEU A 379 1.57 0.28 19.47
C LEU A 379 0.14 -0.27 19.63
N PHE A 380 -0.78 0.53 20.19
CA PHE A 380 -2.15 0.13 20.50
C PHE A 380 -3.16 0.80 19.58
N ALA A 381 -4.21 0.07 19.19
CA ALA A 381 -5.29 0.64 18.38
C ALA A 381 -6.06 1.72 19.16
N GLY A 382 -6.29 2.87 18.51
CA GLY A 382 -6.96 4.01 19.13
C GLY A 382 -6.03 4.95 19.89
N GLY A 383 -4.70 4.75 19.84
CA GLY A 383 -3.74 5.52 20.62
C GLY A 383 -3.44 6.90 20.01
N GLU A 384 -2.85 6.89 18.81
CA GLU A 384 -2.43 8.07 18.07
C GLU A 384 -2.85 7.95 16.60
N ARG A 385 -4.02 8.52 16.31
CA ARG A 385 -4.59 8.55 14.96
C ARG A 385 -3.86 9.56 14.08
N HIS A 386 -3.41 9.12 12.91
CA HIS A 386 -2.76 9.97 11.93
C HIS A 386 -3.49 9.95 10.59
N PRO A 387 -4.44 10.88 10.36
CA PRO A 387 -5.22 10.92 9.12
C PRO A 387 -4.47 11.58 7.97
N ALA A 388 -4.65 11.06 6.77
CA ALA A 388 -4.02 11.57 5.55
C ALA A 388 -4.92 11.44 4.32
N HIS A 389 -4.63 12.30 3.35
CA HIS A 389 -5.24 12.31 2.03
C HIS A 389 -4.20 11.89 1.00
N ARG A 390 -4.59 11.04 0.05
CA ARG A 390 -3.77 10.65 -1.09
C ARG A 390 -4.52 10.82 -2.39
N LEU A 391 -3.87 11.44 -3.36
CA LEU A 391 -4.33 11.56 -4.74
C LEU A 391 -3.34 10.85 -5.65
N SER A 392 -3.82 10.17 -6.69
CA SER A 392 -2.97 9.61 -7.73
C SER A 392 -3.58 9.73 -9.12
N VAL A 393 -2.71 9.99 -10.09
CA VAL A 393 -3.01 9.96 -11.52
C VAL A 393 -2.17 8.86 -12.15
N SER A 394 -2.82 7.92 -12.83
CA SER A 394 -2.17 6.77 -13.43
C SER A 394 -2.51 6.69 -14.91
N PHE A 395 -1.48 6.51 -15.74
CA PHE A 395 -1.59 6.27 -17.17
C PHE A 395 -1.28 4.79 -17.43
N SER A 396 -2.28 4.00 -17.81
CA SER A 396 -2.11 2.56 -18.01
C SER A 396 -2.80 2.02 -19.27
N PHE A 397 -2.10 1.16 -20.00
CA PHE A 397 -2.56 0.49 -21.22
C PHE A 397 -2.62 -1.02 -21.01
N GLY A 398 -3.49 -1.73 -21.72
CA GLY A 398 -3.56 -3.18 -21.58
C GLY A 398 -4.53 -3.83 -22.55
N SER A 399 -4.19 -5.05 -22.97
CA SER A 399 -5.02 -5.86 -23.88
C SER A 399 -6.08 -6.69 -23.16
N GLY A 400 -5.99 -6.84 -21.84
CA GLY A 400 -6.92 -7.64 -21.05
C GLY A 400 -7.28 -7.06 -19.70
N ASN A 401 -8.15 -7.79 -19.02
CA ASN A 401 -8.88 -7.37 -17.83
C ASN A 401 -8.38 -8.14 -16.61
N THR A 402 -9.12 -8.06 -15.51
CA THR A 402 -8.97 -8.93 -14.34
C THR A 402 -10.10 -9.96 -14.38
N GLU A 403 -9.94 -11.12 -13.76
CA GLU A 403 -10.99 -12.14 -13.74
C GLU A 403 -12.34 -11.60 -13.25
N GLY A 404 -12.32 -10.70 -12.27
CA GLY A 404 -13.52 -9.99 -11.82
C GLY A 404 -14.16 -9.12 -12.91
N ARG A 405 -13.35 -8.44 -13.73
CA ARG A 405 -13.83 -7.63 -14.87
C ARG A 405 -14.42 -8.48 -15.98
N GLU A 406 -13.86 -9.66 -16.25
CA GLU A 406 -14.39 -10.56 -17.27
C GLU A 406 -15.75 -11.11 -16.88
N ARG A 407 -15.94 -11.51 -15.63
CA ARG A 407 -17.27 -11.93 -15.12
C ARG A 407 -18.34 -10.86 -15.33
N ILE A 408 -18.03 -9.59 -15.05
CA ILE A 408 -18.97 -8.48 -15.27
C ILE A 408 -19.32 -8.35 -16.76
N LYS A 409 -18.33 -8.47 -17.66
CA LYS A 409 -18.55 -8.41 -19.12
C LYS A 409 -19.39 -9.59 -19.61
N GLU A 410 -19.10 -10.81 -19.18
CA GLU A 410 -19.87 -12.00 -19.55
C GLU A 410 -21.32 -11.94 -19.02
N ALA A 411 -21.53 -11.44 -17.80
CA ALA A 411 -22.86 -11.27 -17.22
C ALA A 411 -23.71 -10.20 -17.93
N THR A 412 -23.08 -9.27 -18.66
CA THR A 412 -23.76 -8.22 -19.42
C THR A 412 -23.87 -8.52 -20.92
N ALA A 413 -23.20 -9.57 -21.41
CA ALA A 413 -23.33 -10.01 -22.79
C ALA A 413 -24.76 -10.56 -23.04
N PRO A 414 -25.39 -10.21 -24.18
CA PRO A 414 -26.70 -10.76 -24.52
C PRO A 414 -26.59 -12.29 -24.59
N LYS A 415 -27.48 -12.99 -23.88
CA LYS A 415 -27.58 -14.45 -23.98
C LYS A 415 -27.79 -14.81 -25.44
N ALA A 416 -26.89 -15.60 -26.02
CA ALA A 416 -27.09 -16.16 -27.35
C ALA A 416 -28.48 -16.84 -27.38
N PRO A 417 -29.27 -16.64 -28.45
CA PRO A 417 -30.54 -17.33 -28.57
C PRO A 417 -30.28 -18.84 -28.44
N PRO A 418 -31.16 -19.58 -27.74
CA PRO A 418 -31.00 -21.02 -27.62
C PRO A 418 -30.85 -21.57 -29.02
N ALA A 419 -29.78 -22.34 -29.25
CA ALA A 419 -29.54 -22.97 -30.54
C ALA A 419 -30.79 -23.74 -30.92
N THR A 420 -31.55 -23.22 -31.89
CA THR A 420 -32.64 -23.95 -32.52
C THR A 420 -32.03 -25.23 -33.03
N ALA A 421 -32.45 -26.35 -32.43
CA ALA A 421 -32.06 -27.67 -32.87
C ALA A 421 -32.25 -27.74 -34.38
N ALA A 422 -31.16 -27.94 -35.12
CA ALA A 422 -31.25 -28.23 -36.53
C ALA A 422 -32.15 -29.47 -36.68
N PRO A 423 -33.11 -29.47 -37.63
CA PRO A 423 -33.95 -30.63 -37.84
C PRO A 423 -33.04 -31.82 -38.15
N SER A 424 -33.27 -32.91 -37.42
CA SER A 424 -32.57 -34.18 -37.60
C SER A 424 -32.58 -34.57 -39.07
N ALA A 425 -31.38 -34.72 -39.64
CA ALA A 425 -31.22 -35.26 -40.98
C ALA A 425 -31.90 -36.64 -41.02
N THR A 426 -32.90 -36.76 -41.89
CA THR A 426 -33.56 -38.03 -42.21
C THR A 426 -32.49 -39.02 -42.71
N PRO A 427 -32.42 -40.25 -42.19
CA PRO A 427 -31.45 -41.22 -42.69
C PRO A 427 -31.78 -41.59 -44.15
N PRO A 428 -30.77 -41.82 -45.01
CA PRO A 428 -31.00 -42.14 -46.40
C PRO A 428 -31.72 -43.49 -46.54
N ALA A 429 -32.66 -43.55 -47.48
CA ALA A 429 -33.42 -44.75 -47.81
C ALA A 429 -32.49 -45.91 -48.25
N PRO A 430 -32.81 -47.17 -47.91
CA PRO A 430 -32.00 -48.31 -48.31
C PRO A 430 -32.05 -48.51 -49.83
N ALA A 431 -30.88 -48.74 -50.43
CA ALA A 431 -30.72 -48.98 -51.86
C ALA A 431 -31.52 -50.21 -52.33
N GLU A 432 -32.37 -50.03 -53.33
CA GLU A 432 -33.01 -51.12 -54.07
C GLU A 432 -31.94 -51.99 -54.74
N LYS A 433 -31.98 -53.29 -54.46
CA LYS A 433 -31.27 -54.30 -55.26
C LYS A 433 -31.95 -54.40 -56.63
N PRO A 434 -31.22 -54.43 -57.75
CA PRO A 434 -31.82 -54.71 -59.05
C PRO A 434 -32.23 -56.18 -59.12
N ALA A 435 -33.51 -56.41 -59.42
CA ALA A 435 -34.03 -57.73 -59.77
C ALA A 435 -33.91 -57.95 -61.29
N VAL A 436 -33.01 -58.87 -61.64
CA VAL A 436 -33.14 -59.96 -62.64
C VAL A 436 -33.71 -59.64 -64.03
N GLN A 437 -32.88 -59.88 -65.06
CA GLN A 437 -33.15 -60.89 -66.10
C GLN A 437 -31.86 -61.35 -66.78
#